data_AF-A0A3M0BYU1-F1
#
_entry.id   AF-A0A3M0BYU1-F1
#
_cell.length_a   1.000
_cell.length_b   1.000
_cell.length_c   1.000
_cell.angle_alpha   90.00
_cell.angle_beta   90.00
_cell.angle_gamma   90.00
#
_symmetry.space_group_name_H-M   'P 1'
#
loop_
_entity.id
_entity.type
_entity.pdbx_description
1 polymer ?
#
loop_
_entity_poly.entity_id
_entity_poly.type
_entity_poly.pdbx_seq_one_letter_code
_entity_poly.pdbx_strand_id
1 'polypeptide(L)'
;MPDKDSKTYTIKDLAREFGVTARTLRYYEDQGLLSPDRQGQNRVYMQPDRVRLAWILRGRRVGFSLNEIGEMLDLYDLGDGRETQRRITIDKCRERIRALKAQRDDINTTIRELDDFCGLLDRLVLNPDTGKWVREDTGEPADIRAP
;
A
#
# COMPACT_ATOMS: atom_id res chain seq x y z
N MET A 1 -10.03 -8.13 -39.69
CA MET A 1 -8.64 -7.61 -39.67
C MET A 1 -8.49 -6.80 -38.40
N PRO A 2 -7.52 -7.06 -37.52
CA PRO A 2 -7.35 -6.21 -36.34
C PRO A 2 -6.87 -4.83 -36.83
N ASP A 3 -7.40 -3.79 -36.19
CA ASP A 3 -7.23 -2.40 -36.57
C ASP A 3 -5.75 -2.00 -36.48
N LYS A 4 -5.19 -1.54 -37.59
CA LYS A 4 -3.74 -1.26 -37.76
C LYS A 4 -3.27 -0.05 -36.94
N ASP A 5 -4.20 0.68 -36.32
CA ASP A 5 -3.99 1.90 -35.54
C ASP A 5 -4.17 1.70 -34.02
N SER A 6 -4.26 0.45 -33.54
CA SER A 6 -4.27 0.17 -32.12
C SER A 6 -2.92 0.54 -31.49
N LYS A 7 -2.93 1.57 -30.63
CA LYS A 7 -1.72 2.09 -29.97
C LYS A 7 -1.01 0.97 -29.20
N THR A 8 0.24 0.72 -29.58
CA THR A 8 1.12 -0.25 -28.93
C THR A 8 2.15 0.45 -28.05
N TYR A 9 2.66 -0.29 -27.07
CA TYR A 9 3.63 0.19 -26.10
C TYR A 9 4.76 -0.82 -25.98
N THR A 10 5.99 -0.34 -25.80
CA THR A 10 7.10 -1.19 -25.37
C THR A 10 7.12 -1.29 -23.84
N ILE A 11 7.91 -2.24 -23.31
CA ILE A 11 8.14 -2.33 -21.87
C ILE A 11 8.75 -1.04 -21.30
N LYS A 12 9.55 -0.32 -22.10
CA LYS A 12 10.16 0.95 -21.68
C LYS A 12 9.15 2.07 -21.61
N ASP A 13 8.17 2.09 -22.53
CA ASP A 13 7.11 3.10 -22.54
C ASP A 13 6.24 2.96 -21.30
N LEU A 14 5.75 1.75 -21.01
CA LEU A 14 4.94 1.51 -19.81
C LEU A 14 5.74 1.71 -18.52
N ALA A 15 7.00 1.27 -18.48
CA ALA A 15 7.85 1.49 -17.31
C ALA A 15 7.98 2.99 -16.99
N ARG A 16 8.26 3.81 -18.01
CA ARG A 16 8.38 5.26 -17.88
C ARG A 16 7.04 5.89 -17.48
N GLU A 17 5.97 5.54 -18.19
CA GLU A 17 4.64 6.11 -17.98
C GLU A 17 4.14 5.91 -16.55
N PHE A 18 4.33 4.71 -16.01
CA PHE A 18 3.82 4.34 -14.69
C PHE A 18 4.84 4.52 -13.56
N GLY A 19 6.05 5.00 -13.88
CA GLY A 19 7.12 5.19 -12.89
C GLY A 19 7.57 3.88 -12.23
N VAL A 20 7.57 2.77 -12.98
CA VAL A 20 8.02 1.46 -12.50
C VAL A 20 9.21 0.97 -13.32
N THR A 21 9.92 -0.03 -12.79
CA THR A 21 11.05 -0.60 -13.52
C THR A 21 10.56 -1.62 -14.57
N ALA A 22 11.34 -1.82 -15.64
CA ALA A 22 11.11 -2.94 -16.55
C ALA A 22 11.21 -4.31 -15.85
N ARG A 23 11.95 -4.40 -14.73
CA ARG A 23 11.99 -5.59 -13.88
C ARG A 23 10.63 -5.84 -13.22
N THR A 24 9.96 -4.79 -12.75
CA THR A 24 8.61 -4.87 -12.17
C THR A 24 7.59 -5.36 -13.19
N LEU A 25 7.64 -4.85 -14.43
CA LEU A 25 6.73 -5.29 -15.49
C LEU A 25 6.93 -6.76 -15.85
N ARG A 26 8.19 -7.20 -16.00
CA ARG A 26 8.51 -8.63 -16.20
C ARG A 26 8.03 -9.49 -15.06
N TYR A 27 8.18 -9.02 -13.82
CA TYR A 27 7.66 -9.74 -12.68
C TYR A 27 6.13 -9.91 -12.75
N TYR A 28 5.39 -8.90 -13.20
CA TYR A 28 3.94 -9.04 -13.38
C TYR A 28 3.59 -9.99 -14.54
N GLU A 29 4.40 -10.05 -15.60
CA GLU A 29 4.26 -11.10 -16.64
C GLU A 29 4.48 -12.49 -16.06
N ASP A 30 5.54 -12.68 -15.27
CA ASP A 30 5.87 -13.97 -14.64
C ASP A 30 4.77 -14.42 -13.66
N GLN A 31 4.03 -13.48 -13.07
CA GLN A 31 2.86 -13.76 -12.22
C GLN A 31 1.56 -13.92 -13.03
N GLY A 32 1.61 -13.92 -14.37
CA GLY A 32 0.44 -14.07 -15.25
C GLY A 32 -0.50 -12.86 -15.26
N LEU A 33 -0.10 -11.72 -14.68
CA LEU A 33 -0.94 -10.53 -14.58
C LEU A 33 -0.89 -9.67 -15.84
N LEU A 34 0.12 -9.83 -16.69
CA LEU A 34 0.25 -9.19 -17.99
C LEU A 34 0.69 -10.22 -19.01
N SER A 35 0.14 -10.14 -20.22
CA SER A 35 0.41 -11.11 -21.29
C SER A 35 0.70 -10.37 -22.60
N PRO A 36 1.82 -9.64 -22.70
CA PRO A 36 2.16 -8.92 -23.92
C PRO A 36 2.42 -9.87 -25.08
N ASP A 37 2.09 -9.40 -26.28
CA ASP A 37 2.52 -10.04 -27.52
C ASP A 37 4.03 -9.91 -27.73
N ARG A 38 4.56 -10.74 -28.63
CA ARG A 38 5.96 -10.69 -29.05
C ARG A 38 6.08 -10.36 -30.52
N GLN A 39 6.91 -9.36 -30.83
CA GLN A 39 7.39 -9.07 -32.18
C GLN A 39 8.90 -9.31 -32.20
N GLY A 40 9.29 -10.51 -32.67
CA GLY A 40 10.66 -11.00 -32.54
C GLY A 40 11.05 -11.14 -31.06
N GLN A 41 12.10 -10.43 -30.65
CA GLN A 41 12.57 -10.42 -29.25
C GLN A 41 11.90 -9.33 -28.40
N ASN A 42 11.10 -8.46 -29.01
CA ASN A 42 10.50 -7.32 -28.33
C ASN A 42 9.11 -7.65 -27.81
N ARG A 43 8.84 -7.25 -26.56
CA ARG A 43 7.51 -7.27 -25.95
C ARG A 43 6.69 -6.09 -26.47
N VAL A 44 5.48 -6.38 -26.91
CA VAL A 44 4.53 -5.39 -27.41
C VAL A 44 3.26 -5.50 -26.57
N TYR A 45 2.96 -4.42 -25.84
CA TYR A 45 1.76 -4.31 -25.02
C TYR A 45 0.72 -3.52 -25.80
N MET A 46 -0.54 -3.92 -25.66
CA MET A 46 -1.67 -3.23 -26.26
C MET A 46 -2.38 -2.35 -25.22
N GLN A 47 -3.35 -1.57 -25.69
CA GLN A 47 -4.16 -0.72 -24.82
C GLN A 47 -4.80 -1.47 -23.63
N PRO A 48 -5.31 -2.71 -23.76
CA PRO A 48 -5.82 -3.48 -22.61
C PRO A 48 -4.76 -3.76 -21.54
N ASP A 49 -3.53 -4.11 -21.94
CA ASP A 49 -2.42 -4.34 -20.99
C ASP A 49 -2.10 -3.08 -20.20
N ARG A 50 -2.10 -1.93 -20.88
CA ARG A 50 -1.89 -0.64 -20.23
C ARG A 50 -2.97 -0.35 -19.18
N VAL A 51 -4.23 -0.61 -19.51
CA VAL A 51 -5.35 -0.44 -18.56
C VAL A 51 -5.21 -1.41 -17.40
N ARG A 52 -4.88 -2.68 -17.67
CA ARG A 52 -4.66 -3.72 -16.65
C ARG A 52 -3.51 -3.34 -15.71
N LEU A 53 -2.39 -2.85 -16.24
CA LEU A 53 -1.27 -2.35 -15.44
C LEU A 53 -1.68 -1.20 -14.51
N ALA A 54 -2.48 -0.24 -14.98
CA ALA A 54 -2.98 0.84 -14.14
C ALA A 54 -3.80 0.32 -12.94
N TRP A 55 -4.61 -0.72 -13.15
CA TRP A 55 -5.37 -1.39 -12.09
C TRP A 55 -4.47 -2.12 -11.10
N ILE A 56 -3.50 -2.90 -11.59
CA ILE A 56 -2.53 -3.62 -10.75
C ILE A 56 -1.82 -2.64 -9.81
N LEU A 57 -1.31 -1.52 -10.35
CA LEU A 57 -0.58 -0.53 -9.57
C LEU A 57 -1.46 0.19 -8.54
N ARG A 58 -2.72 0.46 -8.88
CA ARG A 58 -3.69 1.03 -7.94
C ARG A 58 -3.97 0.06 -6.79
N GLY A 59 -4.21 -1.22 -7.09
CA GLY A 59 -4.44 -2.25 -6.08
C GLY A 59 -3.26 -2.40 -5.14
N ARG A 60 -2.03 -2.42 -5.68
CA ARG A 60 -0.79 -2.47 -4.89
C ARG A 60 -0.66 -1.27 -3.95
N ARG A 61 -0.98 -0.07 -4.42
CA ARG A 61 -0.88 1.17 -3.62
C ARG A 61 -1.78 1.15 -2.38
N VAL A 62 -2.95 0.49 -2.46
CA VAL A 62 -3.88 0.38 -1.33
C VAL A 62 -3.66 -0.89 -0.48
N GLY A 63 -2.60 -1.63 -0.78
CA GLY A 63 -2.14 -2.75 0.03
C GLY A 63 -2.72 -4.11 -0.34
N PHE A 64 -3.28 -4.28 -1.53
CA PHE A 64 -3.60 -5.61 -2.04
C PHE A 64 -2.33 -6.35 -2.48
N SER A 65 -2.31 -7.66 -2.24
CA SER A 65 -1.32 -8.57 -2.81
C SER A 65 -1.54 -8.75 -4.31
N LEU A 66 -0.51 -9.23 -5.02
CA LEU A 66 -0.64 -9.54 -6.45
C LEU A 66 -1.63 -10.68 -6.71
N ASN A 67 -1.74 -11.64 -5.79
CA ASN A 67 -2.69 -12.72 -5.88
C ASN A 67 -4.15 -12.21 -5.80
N GLU A 68 -4.47 -11.37 -4.82
CA GLU A 68 -5.81 -10.77 -4.71
C GLU A 68 -6.15 -9.90 -5.92
N ILE A 69 -5.16 -9.20 -6.46
CA ILE A 69 -5.33 -8.42 -7.69
C ILE A 69 -5.62 -9.35 -8.88
N GLY A 70 -4.89 -10.46 -9.02
CA GLY A 70 -5.16 -11.48 -10.03
C GLY A 70 -6.58 -12.02 -9.93
N GLU A 71 -6.97 -12.48 -8.74
CA GLU A 71 -8.34 -12.96 -8.46
C GLU A 71 -9.40 -11.93 -8.89
N MET A 72 -9.23 -10.65 -8.56
CA MET A 72 -10.18 -9.60 -8.95
C MET A 72 -10.19 -9.33 -10.46
N LEU A 73 -9.05 -9.50 -11.13
CA LEU A 73 -8.92 -9.29 -12.57
C LEU A 73 -9.45 -10.47 -13.39
N ASP A 74 -9.36 -11.70 -12.90
CA ASP A 74 -9.86 -12.89 -13.60
C ASP A 74 -11.39 -12.92 -13.64
N LEU A 75 -12.05 -12.23 -12.69
CA LEU A 75 -13.50 -12.05 -12.70
C LEU A 75 -14.02 -11.21 -13.88
N TYR A 76 -13.14 -10.53 -14.65
CA TYR A 76 -13.53 -9.81 -15.86
C TYR A 76 -14.00 -10.75 -16.98
N ASP A 77 -13.53 -11.99 -16.98
CA ASP A 77 -13.76 -12.96 -18.07
C ASP A 77 -15.00 -13.84 -17.84
N LEU A 78 -15.76 -13.59 -16.76
CA LEU A 78 -16.96 -14.37 -16.40
C LEU A 78 -18.16 -14.12 -17.32
N GLY A 79 -18.14 -13.07 -18.15
CA GLY A 79 -19.25 -12.77 -19.07
C GLY A 79 -20.57 -12.39 -18.41
N ASP A 80 -20.57 -12.14 -17.10
CA ASP A 80 -21.76 -11.82 -16.27
C ASP A 80 -22.09 -10.32 -16.21
N GLY A 81 -21.57 -9.53 -17.16
CA GLY A 81 -21.71 -8.07 -17.13
C GLY A 81 -20.91 -7.38 -16.00
N ARG A 82 -19.93 -8.06 -15.40
CA ARG A 82 -19.06 -7.57 -14.29
C ARG A 82 -19.76 -7.46 -12.94
N GLU A 83 -20.91 -8.10 -12.75
CA GLU A 83 -21.64 -8.03 -11.49
C GLU A 83 -20.88 -8.71 -10.33
N THR A 84 -20.40 -9.93 -10.57
CA THR A 84 -19.62 -10.69 -9.58
C THR A 84 -18.31 -9.97 -9.25
N GLN A 85 -17.63 -9.46 -10.27
CA GLN A 85 -16.40 -8.66 -10.13
C GLN A 85 -16.64 -7.44 -9.24
N ARG A 86 -17.69 -6.67 -9.51
CA ARG A 86 -18.03 -5.48 -8.73
C ARG A 86 -18.30 -5.83 -7.27
N ARG A 87 -19.11 -6.86 -7.00
CA ARG A 87 -19.44 -7.28 -5.63
C ARG A 87 -18.19 -7.69 -4.85
N ILE A 88 -17.40 -8.61 -5.39
CA ILE A 88 -16.19 -9.13 -4.72
C ILE A 88 -15.17 -8.00 -4.50
N THR A 89 -14.97 -7.13 -5.49
CA THR A 89 -14.04 -6.00 -5.37
C THR A 89 -14.49 -5.04 -4.26
N ILE A 90 -15.79 -4.73 -4.17
CA ILE A 90 -16.33 -3.87 -3.11
C ILE A 90 -16.11 -4.50 -1.73
N ASP A 91 -16.35 -5.80 -1.59
CA ASP A 91 -16.21 -6.49 -0.31
C ASP A 91 -14.75 -6.53 0.15
N LYS A 92 -13.81 -6.90 -0.72
CA LYS A 92 -12.37 -6.84 -0.43
C LYS A 92 -11.92 -5.41 -0.09
N CYS A 93 -12.44 -4.39 -0.78
CA CYS A 93 -12.14 -2.99 -0.44
C CYS A 93 -12.67 -2.60 0.94
N ARG A 94 -13.88 -3.01 1.31
CA ARG A 94 -14.46 -2.74 2.63
C ARG A 94 -13.68 -3.42 3.74
N GLU A 95 -13.26 -4.67 3.54
CA GLU A 95 -12.38 -5.40 4.47
C GLU A 95 -11.06 -4.66 4.66
N ARG A 96 -10.42 -4.23 3.57
CA ARG A 96 -9.17 -3.48 3.64
C ARG A 96 -9.34 -2.15 4.37
N ILE A 97 -10.43 -1.43 4.12
CA ILE A 97 -10.77 -0.19 4.83
C ILE A 97 -10.94 -0.45 6.34
N ARG A 98 -11.64 -1.52 6.72
CA ARG A 98 -11.81 -1.88 8.15
C ARG A 98 -10.46 -2.15 8.82
N ALA A 99 -9.61 -2.95 8.19
CA ALA A 99 -8.27 -3.25 8.70
C ALA A 99 -7.40 -1.98 8.83
N LEU A 100 -7.40 -1.11 7.82
CA LEU A 100 -6.64 0.14 7.86
C LEU A 100 -7.13 1.11 8.94
N LYS A 101 -8.46 1.17 9.18
CA LYS A 101 -9.02 1.97 10.27
C LYS A 101 -8.59 1.45 11.64
N ALA A 102 -8.67 0.14 11.86
CA ALA A 102 -8.19 -0.47 13.10
C ALA A 102 -6.70 -0.17 13.34
N GLN A 103 -5.86 -0.39 12.33
CA GLN A 103 -4.42 -0.07 12.42
C GLN A 103 -4.15 1.40 12.75
N ARG A 104 -4.89 2.33 12.14
CA ARG A 104 -4.78 3.75 12.45
C ARG A 104 -5.17 4.04 13.89
N ASP A 105 -6.24 3.43 14.38
CA ASP A 105 -6.74 3.68 15.73
C ASP A 105 -5.77 3.12 16.80
N ASP A 106 -5.12 1.98 16.51
CA ASP A 106 -4.03 1.42 17.32
C ASP A 106 -2.81 2.35 17.33
N ILE A 107 -2.35 2.80 16.14
CA ILE A 107 -1.23 3.75 16.02
C ILE A 107 -1.52 5.03 16.81
N ASN A 108 -2.74 5.57 16.73
CA ASN A 108 -3.12 6.76 17.48
C ASN A 108 -3.10 6.53 19.00
N THR A 109 -3.34 5.29 19.46
CA THR A 109 -3.26 4.94 20.88
C THR A 109 -1.81 4.89 21.34
N THR A 110 -0.93 4.23 20.57
CA THR A 110 0.50 4.22 20.85
C THR A 110 1.12 5.62 20.83
N ILE A 111 0.72 6.49 19.89
CA ILE A 111 1.17 7.89 19.87
C ILE A 111 0.78 8.61 21.16
N ARG A 112 -0.46 8.45 21.62
CA ARG A 112 -0.92 9.07 22.88
C ARG A 112 -0.12 8.59 24.08
N GLU A 113 0.14 7.28 24.18
CA GLU A 113 0.96 6.72 25.27
C GLU A 113 2.38 7.32 25.27
N LEU A 114 2.99 7.48 24.09
CA LEU A 114 4.30 8.10 23.95
C LEU A 114 4.28 9.60 24.28
N ASP A 115 3.27 10.33 23.83
CA ASP A 115 3.11 11.76 24.14
C ASP A 115 2.93 11.99 25.65
N ASP A 116 2.11 11.17 26.31
CA ASP A 116 1.89 11.22 27.76
C ASP A 116 3.19 10.93 28.52
N PHE A 117 3.97 9.95 28.05
CA PHE A 117 5.26 9.60 28.66
C PHE A 117 6.31 10.71 28.46
N CYS A 118 6.41 11.28 27.26
CA CYS A 118 7.27 12.44 27.00
C CYS A 118 6.88 13.62 27.89
N GLY A 119 5.59 13.96 27.97
CA GLY A 119 5.09 15.04 28.81
C GLY A 119 5.26 14.79 30.32
N LEU A 120 5.34 13.53 30.76
CA LEU A 120 5.74 13.20 32.13
C LEU A 120 7.21 13.55 32.36
N LEU A 121 8.10 13.14 31.45
CA LEU A 121 9.55 13.36 31.56
C LEU A 121 9.94 14.84 31.44
N ASP A 122 9.28 15.61 30.59
CA ASP A 122 9.53 17.05 30.42
C ASP A 122 9.29 17.86 31.70
N ARG A 123 8.41 17.37 32.58
CA ARG A 123 8.10 17.98 33.89
C ARG A 123 9.07 17.55 34.99
N LEU A 124 10.10 16.77 34.68
CA LEU A 124 11.11 16.36 35.63
C LEU A 124 12.34 17.28 35.52
N VAL A 125 12.80 17.74 36.67
CA VAL A 125 14.04 18.51 36.80
C VAL A 125 15.04 17.75 37.66
N LEU A 126 16.32 17.90 37.36
CA LEU A 126 17.37 17.31 38.18
C LEU A 126 17.59 18.16 39.42
N ASN A 127 17.37 17.61 40.60
CA ASN A 127 17.69 18.28 41.85
C ASN A 127 19.23 18.31 42.03
N PRO A 128 19.87 19.49 42.09
CA PRO A 128 21.33 19.62 42.11
C PRO A 128 21.97 19.14 43.41
N ASP A 129 21.24 19.21 44.53
CA ASP A 129 21.76 18.83 45.85
C ASP A 129 21.77 17.30 46.05
N THR A 130 20.81 16.61 45.43
CA THR A 130 20.63 15.16 45.60
C THR A 130 21.01 14.33 44.37
N GLY A 131 21.18 14.97 43.21
CA GLY A 131 21.39 14.30 41.93
C GLY A 131 20.22 13.41 41.48
N LYS A 132 19.03 13.57 42.07
CA LYS A 132 17.81 12.81 41.75
C LYS A 132 16.85 13.63 40.92
N TRP A 133 16.12 12.96 40.03
CA TRP A 133 15.02 13.59 39.29
C TRP A 133 13.82 13.83 40.22
N VAL A 134 13.30 15.05 40.19
CA VAL A 134 12.14 15.49 40.97
C VAL A 134 11.13 16.15 40.03
N ARG A 135 9.86 16.17 40.41
CA ARG A 135 8.84 16.91 39.66
C ARG A 135 9.08 18.42 39.80
N GLU A 136 8.96 19.16 38.70
CA GLU A 136 9.19 20.61 38.67
C GLU A 136 8.18 21.39 39.52
N ASP A 137 6.93 20.91 39.58
CA ASP A 137 5.82 21.57 40.26
C ASP A 137 5.81 21.35 41.79
N THR A 138 6.15 20.15 42.25
CA THR A 138 6.10 19.79 43.67
C THR A 138 7.47 19.63 44.34
N GLY A 139 8.55 19.45 43.56
CA GLY A 139 9.88 19.12 44.07
C GLY A 139 9.99 17.71 44.66
N GLU A 140 8.95 16.89 44.58
CA GLU A 140 8.95 15.52 45.09
C GLU A 140 9.73 14.57 44.17
N PRO A 141 10.38 13.53 44.72
CA PRO A 141 11.06 12.51 43.92
C PRO A 141 10.12 11.88 42.90
N ALA A 142 10.51 11.89 41.63
CA ALA A 142 9.75 11.21 40.59
C ALA A 142 10.21 9.75 40.50
N ASP A 143 9.27 8.81 40.65
CA ASP A 143 9.54 7.41 40.34
C ASP A 143 9.47 7.19 38.82
N ILE A 144 10.62 7.29 38.16
CA ILE A 144 10.77 7.10 36.70
C ILE A 144 10.60 5.61 36.31
N ARG A 145 10.41 4.69 37.28
CA ARG A 145 10.26 3.24 37.03
C ARG A 145 8.81 2.77 36.99
N ALA A 146 7.84 3.62 37.27
CA ALA A 146 6.43 3.25 37.17
C ALA A 146 5.94 3.42 35.71
N PRO A 147 5.27 2.41 35.15
CA PRO A 147 4.73 2.44 33.78
C PRO A 147 3.64 3.49 33.61
#